data_AF-A0A7C6D295-F1
#
_entry.id   AF-A0A7C6D295-F1
#
_cell.length_a   1.000
_cell.length_b   1.000
_cell.length_c   1.000
_cell.angle_alpha   90.00
_cell.angle_beta   90.00
_cell.angle_gamma   90.00
#
_symmetry.space_group_name_H-M   'P 1'
#
loop_
_entity.id
_entity.type
_entity.pdbx_description
1 polymer ?
#
loop_
_entity_poly.entity_id
_entity_poly.type
_entity_poly.pdbx_seq_one_letter_code
_entity_poly.pdbx_strand_id
1 'polypeptide(L)'
;MAAVDLIDLVNQRIEDIDDEDEDLETDAAYFIGEHGPWGFIVITSDGEPIGFEFIESGDSWRRPEAMDEYNAAASLDLEVLVIVPDEAFAMATEMIYGSGNPSITISNYHAMELTPRPLAS
;
A
#
# COMPACT_ATOMS: atom_id res chain seq x y z
N MET A 1 -10.86 11.09 -11.75
CA MET A 1 -10.19 9.79 -11.96
C MET A 1 -11.27 8.72 -11.96
N ALA A 2 -11.17 7.68 -12.80
CA ALA A 2 -12.09 6.55 -12.69
C ALA A 2 -11.78 5.79 -11.38
N ALA A 3 -12.81 5.28 -10.70
CA ALA A 3 -12.59 4.43 -9.54
C ALA A 3 -11.82 3.18 -9.99
N VAL A 4 -10.77 2.81 -9.26
CA VAL A 4 -9.98 1.61 -9.52
C VAL A 4 -10.55 0.46 -8.69
N ASP A 5 -10.51 -0.75 -9.24
CA ASP A 5 -10.76 -1.97 -8.50
C ASP A 5 -9.58 -2.26 -7.56
N LEU A 6 -9.68 -1.76 -6.33
CA LEU A 6 -8.66 -1.94 -5.32
C LEU A 6 -8.49 -3.42 -4.94
N ILE A 7 -9.57 -4.20 -4.93
CA ILE A 7 -9.50 -5.62 -4.54
C ILE A 7 -8.64 -6.38 -5.55
N ASP A 8 -8.85 -6.10 -6.84
CA ASP A 8 -8.03 -6.66 -7.91
C ASP A 8 -6.55 -6.27 -7.76
N LEU A 9 -6.24 -5.02 -7.40
CA LEU A 9 -4.86 -4.57 -7.15
C LEU A 9 -4.19 -5.25 -5.94
N VAL A 10 -4.92 -5.37 -4.83
CA VAL A 10 -4.42 -6.04 -3.62
C VAL A 10 -4.17 -7.52 -3.90
N ASN A 11 -5.06 -8.19 -4.64
CA ASN A 11 -4.86 -9.58 -5.02
C ASN A 11 -3.66 -9.77 -5.97
N GLN A 12 -3.48 -8.88 -6.95
CA GLN A 12 -2.27 -8.89 -7.79
C GLN A 12 -1.00 -8.81 -6.92
N ARG A 13 -0.97 -7.90 -5.93
CA ARG A 13 0.19 -7.79 -5.04
C ARG A 13 0.39 -9.01 -4.15
N ILE A 14 -0.67 -9.63 -3.65
CA ILE A 14 -0.58 -10.87 -2.88
C ILE A 14 -0.02 -12.01 -3.73
N GLU A 15 -0.49 -12.14 -4.99
CA GLU A 15 0.04 -13.12 -5.94
C GLU A 15 1.54 -12.90 -6.19
N ASP A 16 1.99 -11.64 -6.34
CA ASP A 16 3.41 -11.32 -6.52
C ASP A 16 4.26 -11.73 -5.29
N ILE A 17 3.77 -11.52 -4.07
CA ILE A 17 4.48 -11.89 -2.83
C ILE A 17 4.58 -13.42 -2.71
N ASP A 18 3.51 -14.15 -2.99
CA ASP A 18 3.46 -15.63 -2.97
C ASP A 18 4.40 -16.24 -4.04
N ASP A 19 4.47 -15.62 -5.23
CA ASP A 19 5.39 -16.02 -6.31
C ASP A 19 6.87 -15.72 -5.98
N GLU A 20 7.14 -14.70 -5.16
CA GLU A 20 8.50 -14.34 -4.71
C GLU A 20 9.02 -15.29 -3.62
N ASP A 21 8.19 -15.66 -2.64
CA ASP A 21 8.55 -16.53 -1.52
C ASP A 21 7.32 -17.28 -0.94
N GLU A 22 7.25 -18.58 -1.18
CA GLU A 22 6.16 -19.47 -0.73
C GLU A 22 6.09 -19.67 0.79
N ASP A 23 7.13 -19.26 1.54
CA ASP A 23 7.15 -19.31 3.01
C ASP A 23 6.51 -18.06 3.66
N LEU A 24 6.14 -17.05 2.86
CA LEU A 24 5.44 -15.86 3.33
C LEU A 24 3.93 -16.05 3.36
N GLU A 25 3.31 -15.58 4.43
CA GLU A 25 1.85 -15.53 4.57
C GLU A 25 1.39 -14.07 4.50
N THR A 26 0.25 -13.83 3.86
CA THR A 26 -0.34 -12.49 3.73
C THR A 26 -1.77 -12.43 4.26
N ASP A 27 -2.07 -11.41 5.06
CA ASP A 27 -3.43 -11.04 5.44
C ASP A 27 -3.76 -9.63 4.93
N ALA A 28 -4.93 -9.47 4.31
CA ALA A 28 -5.34 -8.19 3.74
C ALA A 28 -6.62 -7.64 4.37
N ALA A 29 -6.61 -6.33 4.64
CA ALA A 29 -7.76 -5.56 5.06
C ALA A 29 -8.08 -4.45 4.04
N TYR A 30 -9.38 -4.16 3.89
CA TYR A 30 -9.89 -3.20 2.91
C TYR A 30 -10.71 -2.12 3.60
N PHE A 31 -10.45 -0.88 3.23
CA PHE A 31 -11.10 0.28 3.81
C PHE A 31 -11.68 1.17 2.73
N ILE A 32 -12.75 1.88 3.06
CA ILE A 32 -13.41 2.85 2.18
C ILE A 32 -13.64 4.13 2.99
N GLY A 33 -13.12 5.23 2.48
CA GLY A 33 -13.31 6.56 3.06
C GLY A 33 -13.70 7.60 2.02
N GLU A 34 -13.85 8.85 2.45
CA GLU A 34 -14.25 9.97 1.58
C GLU A 34 -13.22 10.26 0.47
N HIS A 35 -11.95 9.93 0.73
CA HIS A 35 -10.84 10.10 -0.22
C HIS A 35 -10.64 8.91 -1.17
N GLY A 36 -11.51 7.90 -1.08
CA GLY A 36 -11.41 6.66 -1.84
C GLY A 36 -11.02 5.46 -0.98
N PRO A 37 -11.01 4.25 -1.57
CA PRO A 37 -10.62 3.04 -0.87
C PRO A 37 -9.09 2.90 -0.76
N TRP A 38 -8.63 2.16 0.25
CA TRP A 38 -7.24 1.72 0.35
C TRP A 38 -7.16 0.32 0.98
N GLY A 39 -6.09 -0.39 0.64
CA GLY A 39 -5.78 -1.73 1.13
C GLY A 39 -4.62 -1.68 2.12
N PHE A 40 -4.61 -2.64 3.03
CA PHE A 40 -3.52 -2.87 3.97
C PHE A 40 -3.18 -4.35 3.97
N ILE A 41 -1.92 -4.68 3.74
CA ILE A 41 -1.40 -6.05 3.75
C ILE A 41 -0.45 -6.18 4.94
N VAL A 42 -0.63 -7.24 5.72
CA VAL A 42 0.34 -7.71 6.71
C VAL A 42 1.08 -8.88 6.08
N ILE A 43 2.41 -8.82 6.10
CA ILE A 43 3.28 -9.91 5.63
C ILE A 43 3.89 -10.58 6.87
N THR A 44 3.72 -11.88 6.97
CA THR A 44 4.23 -12.70 8.08
C THR A 44 5.15 -13.81 7.59
N SER A 45 6.16 -14.13 8.39
CA SER A 45 7.02 -15.30 8.19
C SER A 45 7.10 -16.06 9.52
N ASP A 46 6.93 -17.38 9.50
CA ASP A 46 6.87 -18.22 10.70
C ASP A 46 5.85 -17.73 11.77
N GLY A 47 4.77 -17.07 11.34
CA GLY A 47 3.74 -16.51 12.20
C GLY A 47 4.09 -15.17 12.88
N GLU A 48 5.24 -14.57 12.55
CA GLU A 48 5.65 -13.24 13.02
C GLU A 48 5.54 -12.20 11.89
N PRO A 49 4.98 -11.00 12.15
CA PRO A 49 4.94 -9.93 11.15
C PRO A 49 6.35 -9.43 10.82
N ILE A 50 6.67 -9.38 9.53
CA ILE A 50 7.95 -8.88 9.02
C ILE A 50 7.82 -7.55 8.28
N GLY A 51 6.61 -7.21 7.82
CA GLY A 51 6.38 -5.98 7.08
C GLY A 51 4.90 -5.67 6.87
N PHE A 52 4.66 -4.44 6.43
CA PHE A 52 3.34 -3.95 6.10
C PHE A 52 3.34 -3.24 4.75
N GLU A 53 2.27 -3.42 3.99
CA GLU A 53 2.06 -2.66 2.75
C GLU A 53 0.73 -1.92 2.76
N PHE A 54 0.75 -0.67 2.29
CA PHE A 54 -0.44 0.13 2.04
C PHE A 54 -0.62 0.28 0.53
N ILE A 55 -1.80 -0.08 0.02
CA ILE A 55 -2.14 0.10 -1.40
C ILE A 55 -3.19 1.19 -1.49
N GLU A 56 -2.80 2.34 -2.00
CA GLU A 56 -3.59 3.56 -2.01
C GLU A 56 -4.23 3.78 -3.38
N SER A 57 -5.53 4.11 -3.41
CA SER A 57 -6.19 4.59 -4.61
C SER A 57 -6.05 6.11 -4.79
N GLY A 58 -6.61 6.65 -5.88
CA GLY A 58 -6.44 8.03 -6.38
C GLY A 58 -6.03 9.09 -5.35
N ASP A 59 -6.91 9.36 -4.38
CA ASP A 59 -6.70 10.37 -3.34
C ASP A 59 -6.59 9.80 -1.92
N SER A 60 -6.65 8.48 -1.74
CA SER A 60 -6.75 7.88 -0.39
C SER A 60 -5.50 8.14 0.45
N TRP A 61 -4.33 8.26 -0.17
CA TRP A 61 -3.06 8.66 0.47
C TRP A 61 -3.08 10.09 1.04
N ARG A 62 -4.04 10.93 0.63
CA ARG A 62 -4.25 12.29 1.16
C ARG A 62 -5.23 12.33 2.33
N ARG A 63 -5.77 11.19 2.76
CA ARG A 63 -6.64 11.15 3.95
C ARG A 63 -5.87 11.72 5.15
N PRO A 64 -6.52 12.49 6.05
CA PRO A 64 -5.84 13.12 7.18
C PRO A 64 -5.01 12.15 8.01
N GLU A 65 -5.46 10.91 8.14
CA GLU A 65 -4.88 9.87 8.97
C GLU A 65 -3.78 9.04 8.28
N ALA A 66 -3.60 9.14 6.95
CA ALA A 66 -2.68 8.27 6.20
C ALA A 66 -1.26 8.32 6.77
N MET A 67 -0.74 9.53 6.99
CA MET A 67 0.61 9.72 7.49
C MET A 67 0.78 9.17 8.91
N ASP A 68 -0.24 9.30 9.75
CA ASP A 68 -0.22 8.76 11.12
C ASP A 68 -0.25 7.23 11.08
N GLU A 69 -1.02 6.62 10.18
CA GLU A 69 -1.07 5.17 9.97
C GLU A 69 0.27 4.61 9.48
N TYR A 70 0.89 5.24 8.48
CA TYR A 70 2.19 4.80 7.97
C TYR A 70 3.27 4.89 9.06
N ASN A 71 3.29 5.98 9.82
CA ASN A 71 4.23 6.17 10.91
C ASN A 71 3.99 5.21 12.08
N ALA A 72 2.74 4.91 12.39
CA ALA A 72 2.39 3.92 13.41
C ALA A 72 2.89 2.52 13.02
N ALA A 73 2.69 2.10 11.76
CA ALA A 73 3.23 0.85 11.24
C ALA A 73 4.78 0.83 11.30
N ALA A 74 5.42 1.92 10.86
CA ALA A 74 6.88 2.05 10.86
C ALA A 74 7.50 2.09 12.27
N SER A 75 6.73 2.50 13.29
CA SER A 75 7.20 2.54 14.68
C SER A 75 7.41 1.16 15.32
N LEU A 76 6.99 0.09 14.63
CA LEU A 76 7.18 -1.30 15.06
C LEU A 76 8.55 -1.87 14.66
N ASP A 77 9.47 -1.05 14.14
CA ASP A 77 10.77 -1.46 13.58
C ASP A 77 10.64 -2.48 12.44
N LEU A 78 9.50 -2.45 11.72
CA LEU A 78 9.20 -3.29 10.57
C LEU A 78 9.23 -2.46 9.28
N GLU A 79 9.43 -3.13 8.15
CA GLU A 79 9.41 -2.48 6.84
C GLU A 79 7.98 -2.03 6.47
N VAL A 80 7.85 -0.79 6.00
CA VAL A 80 6.57 -0.26 5.51
C VAL A 80 6.73 0.15 4.05
N LEU A 81 5.91 -0.41 3.18
CA LEU A 81 5.80 -0.01 1.78
C LEU A 81 4.47 0.70 1.54
N VAL A 82 4.51 1.91 0.98
CA VAL A 82 3.31 2.62 0.51
C VAL A 82 3.31 2.62 -1.02
N ILE A 83 2.31 1.96 -1.60
CA ILE A 83 2.13 1.86 -3.04
C ILE A 83 1.00 2.81 -3.45
N VAL A 84 1.31 3.78 -4.32
CA VAL A 84 0.35 4.80 -4.77
C VAL A 84 0.15 4.75 -6.29
N PRO A 85 -0.88 5.41 -6.83
CA PRO A 85 -1.03 5.55 -8.28
C PRO A 85 0.15 6.32 -8.89
N ASP A 86 0.50 6.02 -10.14
CA ASP A 86 1.66 6.63 -10.81
C ASP A 86 1.62 8.16 -10.82
N GLU A 87 0.43 8.75 -11.01
CA GLU A 87 0.23 10.20 -10.99
C GLU A 87 0.38 10.83 -9.60
N ALA A 88 0.23 10.06 -8.53
CA ALA A 88 0.39 10.50 -7.16
C ALA A 88 1.84 10.38 -6.66
N PHE A 89 2.65 9.52 -7.29
CA PHE A 89 3.96 9.10 -6.80
C PHE A 89 4.87 10.25 -6.40
N ALA A 90 5.05 11.25 -7.28
CA ALA A 90 5.95 12.36 -7.01
C ALA A 90 5.52 13.18 -5.78
N MET A 91 4.22 13.48 -5.65
CA MET A 91 3.70 14.30 -4.56
C MET A 91 3.65 13.52 -3.24
N ALA A 92 3.25 12.25 -3.29
CA ALA A 92 3.25 11.38 -2.11
C ALA A 92 4.68 11.16 -1.58
N THR A 93 5.67 11.02 -2.47
CA THR A 93 7.09 10.93 -2.10
C THR A 93 7.56 12.17 -1.34
N GLU A 94 7.26 13.37 -1.85
CA GLU A 94 7.60 14.63 -1.16
C GLU A 94 6.94 14.73 0.22
N MET A 95 5.69 14.29 0.35
CA MET A 95 4.97 14.30 1.63
C MET A 95 5.53 13.30 2.64
N ILE A 96 5.75 12.04 2.22
CA ILE A 96 6.24 10.97 3.10
C ILE A 96 7.66 11.30 3.56
N TYR A 97 8.59 11.60 2.65
CA TYR A 97 9.96 11.91 3.04
C TYR A 97 10.09 13.28 3.71
N GLY A 98 9.19 14.22 3.42
CA GLY A 98 9.08 15.48 4.16
C GLY A 98 8.71 15.30 5.63
N SER A 99 8.07 14.18 6.00
CA SER A 99 7.75 13.84 7.40
C SER A 99 8.96 13.34 8.21
N GLY A 100 10.02 12.88 7.53
CA GLY A 100 11.29 12.51 8.14
C GLY A 100 11.41 11.07 8.67
N ASN A 101 10.47 10.17 8.35
CA ASN A 101 10.56 8.77 8.74
C ASN A 101 11.31 7.94 7.66
N PRO A 102 12.53 7.45 7.93
CA PRO A 102 13.33 6.72 6.96
C PRO A 102 12.88 5.27 6.74
N SER A 103 12.01 4.74 7.60
CA SER A 103 11.56 3.33 7.55
C SER A 103 10.35 3.11 6.62
N ILE A 104 9.85 4.19 6.00
CA ILE A 104 8.76 4.13 5.03
C ILE A 104 9.36 4.20 3.63
N THR A 105 9.16 3.14 2.85
CA THR A 105 9.44 3.11 1.42
C THR A 105 8.17 3.47 0.66
N ILE A 106 8.31 4.18 -0.47
CA ILE A 106 7.20 4.48 -1.37
C ILE A 106 7.49 3.93 -2.76
N SER A 107 6.48 3.32 -3.38
CA SER A 107 6.50 2.84 -4.76
C SER A 107 5.22 3.25 -5.50
N ASN A 108 5.15 2.95 -6.78
CA ASN A 108 3.96 3.15 -7.60
C ASN A 108 3.53 1.87 -8.32
N TYR A 109 2.31 1.87 -8.84
CA TYR A 109 1.76 0.71 -9.56
C TYR A 109 2.67 0.22 -10.67
N HIS A 110 3.22 1.12 -11.50
CA HIS A 110 4.10 0.71 -12.59
C HIS A 110 5.38 0.02 -12.10
N ALA A 111 6.01 0.52 -11.04
CA ALA A 111 7.22 -0.05 -10.47
C ALA A 111 6.97 -1.39 -9.76
N MET A 112 5.75 -1.59 -9.26
CA MET A 112 5.29 -2.85 -8.67
C MET A 112 4.65 -3.79 -9.69
N GLU A 113 4.70 -3.45 -10.99
CA GLU A 113 4.08 -4.22 -12.08
C GLU A 113 2.55 -4.45 -11.94
N LEU A 114 1.89 -3.67 -11.07
CA LEU A 114 0.45 -3.74 -10.83
C LEU A 114 -0.34 -3.08 -11.95
N THR A 115 -1.39 -3.76 -12.42
CA THR A 115 -2.25 -3.28 -13.51
C THR A 115 -3.60 -2.81 -12.97
N PRO A 116 -3.82 -1.50 -12.76
CA PRO A 116 -5.08 -0.98 -12.22
C PRO A 116 -6.21 -1.17 -13.24
N ARG A 117 -7.30 -1.81 -12.79
CA ARG A 117 -8.52 -1.98 -13.59
C ARG A 117 -9.59 -0.99 -13.13
N PRO A 118 -10.42 -0.45 -14.04
CA PRO A 118 -11.58 0.34 -13.64
C PRO A 118 -12.57 -0.52 -12.84
N LEU A 119 -13.11 0.02 -11.76
CA LEU A 119 -14.20 -0.61 -11.03
C LEU A 119 -15.40 -0.75 -11.99
N ALA A 120 -15.89 -1.97 -12.18
CA ALA A 120 -17.04 -2.22 -13.04
C ALA A 120 -18.27 -1.44 -12.51
N SER A 121 -18.93 -0.70 -13.40
CA SER A 121 -20.15 0.06 -13.10
C SER A 121 -21.40 -0.81 -13.03
#